data_AF-A0A6G2BD24-F1
#
_entry.id   AF-A0A6G2BD24-F1
#
_cell.length_a   1.000
_cell.length_b   1.000
_cell.length_c   1.000
_cell.angle_alpha   90.00
_cell.angle_beta   90.00
_cell.angle_gamma   90.00
#
_symmetry.space_group_name_H-M   'P 1'
#
loop_
_entity.id
_entity.type
_entity.pdbx_description
1 polymer ?
#
loop_
_entity_poly.entity_id
_entity_poly.type
_entity_poly.pdbx_seq_one_letter_code
_entity_poly.pdbx_strand_id
1 'polypeptide(L)' 'MSSTPTHAESLTEAIQALGGTWDAERALTALFGAGYRPADVAAGEKRARQVLRDLADAGVVVKISERPVEYRHAVS' A
#
# COMPACT_ATOMS: atom_id res chain seq x y z
N MET A 1 20.36 -14.54 5.83
CA MET A 1 19.97 -13.24 6.40
C MET A 1 18.70 -12.83 5.66
N SER A 2 17.57 -12.71 6.34
CA SER A 2 16.34 -12.26 5.69
C SER A 2 16.45 -10.75 5.51
N SER A 3 16.53 -10.30 4.26
CA SER A 3 16.50 -8.88 3.92
C SER A 3 15.20 -8.27 4.44
N THR A 4 15.23 -7.05 4.98
CA THR A 4 14.00 -6.32 5.30
C THR A 4 13.20 -6.12 4.01
N PRO A 5 11.94 -6.58 3.93
CA PRO A 5 11.13 -6.38 2.74
C PRO A 5 10.90 -4.88 2.50
N THR A 6 10.89 -4.49 1.24
CA THR A 6 10.53 -3.14 0.83
C THR A 6 9.07 -2.86 1.15
N HIS A 7 8.71 -1.57 1.26
CA HIS A 7 7.31 -1.18 1.44
C HIS A 7 6.39 -1.71 0.32
N ALA A 8 6.90 -1.84 -0.91
CA ALA A 8 6.13 -2.38 -2.03
C ALA A 8 5.85 -3.87 -1.86
N GLU A 9 6.85 -4.66 -1.46
CA GLU A 9 6.69 -6.09 -1.17
C GLU A 9 5.73 -6.31 -0.01
N SER A 10 5.92 -5.62 1.11
CA SER A 10 5.03 -5.73 2.27
C SER A 10 3.58 -5.36 1.94
N LEU A 11 3.38 -4.30 1.14
CA LEU A 11 2.03 -3.89 0.78
C LEU A 11 1.40 -4.83 -0.26
N THR A 12 2.18 -5.37 -1.19
CA THR A 12 1.71 -6.39 -2.15
C THR A 12 1.20 -7.63 -1.43
N GLU A 13 1.99 -8.14 -0.48
CA GLU A 13 1.61 -9.29 0.35
C GLU A 13 0.30 -9.02 1.12
N ALA A 14 0.20 -7.86 1.77
CA ALA A 14 -0.99 -7.48 2.51
C ALA A 14 -2.24 -7.33 1.62
N ILE A 15 -2.09 -6.76 0.41
CA ILE A 15 -3.18 -6.62 -0.57
C ILE A 15 -3.68 -7.99 -1.02
N GLN A 16 -2.77 -8.93 -1.31
CA GLN A 16 -3.13 -10.28 -1.73
C GLN A 16 -3.80 -11.06 -0.60
N ALA A 17 -3.28 -10.95 0.63
CA ALA A 17 -3.80 -11.67 1.78
C ALA A 17 -5.16 -11.14 2.27
N LEU A 18 -5.36 -9.82 2.29
CA LEU A 18 -6.53 -9.20 2.90
C LEU A 18 -7.60 -8.76 1.90
N GLY A 19 -7.27 -8.65 0.61
CA GLY A 19 -8.18 -8.21 -0.45
C GLY A 19 -8.88 -6.87 -0.15
N GLY A 20 -10.02 -6.65 -0.81
CA GLY A 20 -10.84 -5.45 -0.62
C GLY A 20 -10.25 -4.18 -1.23
N THR A 21 -10.74 -3.03 -0.77
CA THR A 21 -10.31 -1.69 -1.22
C THR A 21 -9.20 -1.13 -0.34
N TRP A 22 -8.31 -0.36 -0.95
CA TRP A 22 -7.11 0.16 -0.33
C TRP A 22 -6.99 1.65 -0.56
N ASP A 23 -7.01 2.42 0.52
CA ASP A 23 -6.69 3.83 0.56
C ASP A 23 -5.34 4.05 1.28
N ALA A 24 -4.96 5.31 1.45
CA ALA A 24 -3.70 5.68 2.09
C ALA A 24 -3.62 5.22 3.56
N GLU A 25 -4.73 5.25 4.29
CA GLU A 25 -4.79 4.94 5.72
C GLU A 25 -4.63 3.43 5.95
N ARG A 26 -5.36 2.61 5.19
CA ARG A 26 -5.24 1.15 5.25
C ARG A 26 -3.84 0.69 4.82
N ALA A 27 -3.29 1.31 3.77
CA ALA A 27 -1.92 1.03 3.34
C ALA A 27 -0.89 1.41 4.41
N LEU A 28 -1.03 2.58 5.05
CA LEU A 28 -0.17 2.99 6.15
C LEU A 28 -0.26 1.99 7.33
N THR A 29 -1.46 1.54 7.68
CA THR A 29 -1.68 0.54 8.73
C THR A 29 -0.96 -0.77 8.44
N ALA A 30 -1.02 -1.26 7.19
CA ALA A 30 -0.29 -2.46 6.78
C ALA A 30 1.24 -2.27 6.89
N LEU A 31 1.75 -1.12 6.44
CA LEU A 31 3.17 -0.80 6.56
C LEU A 31 3.62 -0.71 8.02
N PHE A 32 2.80 -0.14 8.92
CA PHE A 32 3.06 -0.15 10.36
C PHE A 32 3.14 -1.58 10.92
N GLY A 33 2.23 -2.47 10.51
CA GLY A 33 2.27 -3.89 10.85
C GLY A 33 3.55 -4.60 10.38
N ALA A 34 4.09 -4.18 9.23
CA ALA A 34 5.36 -4.66 8.67
C ALA A 34 6.61 -4.00 9.29
N GLY A 35 6.46 -3.12 10.29
CA GLY A 35 7.58 -2.49 11.00
C GLY A 35 7.98 -1.11 10.50
N TYR A 36 7.29 -0.53 9.51
CA TYR A 36 7.54 0.86 9.10
C TYR A 36 7.19 1.83 10.23
N ARG A 37 8.05 2.82 10.47
CA ARG A 37 7.86 3.86 11.49
C ARG A 37 8.17 5.23 10.87
N PRO A 38 7.16 5.95 10.33
CA PRO A 38 7.34 7.31 9.81
C PRO A 38 7.52 8.33 10.95
N ALA A 39 8.05 9.51 10.61
CA ALA A 39 8.22 10.61 11.56
C ALA A 39 6.88 11.16 12.08
N ASP A 40 5.85 11.16 11.23
CA ASP A 40 4.48 11.53 11.57
C ASP A 40 3.48 10.84 10.62
N VAL A 41 2.19 10.96 10.93
CA VAL A 41 1.11 10.33 10.15
C VAL A 41 1.07 10.88 8.72
N ALA A 42 1.25 12.19 8.52
CA ALA A 42 1.16 12.81 7.21
C ALA A 42 2.27 12.33 6.26
N ALA A 43 3.50 12.20 6.77
CA ALA A 43 4.64 11.61 6.06
C ALA A 43 4.40 10.12 5.76
N GLY A 44 3.83 9.39 6.73
CA GLY A 44 3.43 8.00 6.56
C GLY A 44 2.41 7.81 5.43
N GLU A 45 1.33 8.58 5.44
CA GLU A 45 0.31 8.51 4.39
C GLU A 45 0.84 8.97 3.03
N LYS A 46 1.71 9.99 3.00
CA LYS A 46 2.38 10.41 1.76
C LYS A 46 3.18 9.26 1.18
N ARG A 47 3.92 8.52 2.01
CA ARG A 47 4.65 7.33 1.58
C ARG A 47 3.69 6.23 1.11
N ALA A 48 2.62 5.95 1.86
CA ALA A 48 1.63 4.94 1.50
C ALA A 48 0.96 5.24 0.14
N ARG A 49 0.57 6.51 -0.11
CA ARG A 49 0.05 6.97 -1.41
C ARG A 49 1.05 6.77 -2.54
N GLN A 50 2.33 7.03 -2.30
CA GLN A 50 3.37 6.81 -3.30
C GLN A 50 3.49 5.32 -3.63
N VAL A 51 3.55 4.45 -2.62
CA VAL A 51 3.66 2.99 -2.85
C VAL A 51 2.43 2.47 -3.59
N LEU A 52 1.21 2.88 -3.22
CA LEU A 52 0.00 2.49 -3.95
C LEU A 52 0.03 2.92 -5.41
N ARG A 53 0.57 4.10 -5.72
CA ARG A 53 0.74 4.58 -7.09
C ARG A 53 1.78 3.74 -7.84
N ASP A 54 2.92 3.48 -7.22
CA ASP A 54 3.97 2.63 -7.80
C ASP A 54 3.44 1.22 -8.11
N LEU A 55 2.61 0.66 -7.21
CA LEU A 55 1.94 -0.63 -7.42
C LEU A 55 0.88 -0.58 -8.53
N ALA A 56 0.19 0.56 -8.69
CA ALA A 56 -0.75 0.75 -9.78
C ALA A 56 -0.03 0.84 -11.14
N ASP A 57 1.08 1.58 -11.20
CA ASP A 57 1.94 1.69 -12.38
C ASP A 57 2.55 0.32 -12.75
N ALA A 58 2.82 -0.53 -11.76
CA ALA A 58 3.27 -1.91 -11.94
C ALA A 58 2.15 -2.92 -12.25
N GLY A 59 0.88 -2.50 -12.25
CA GLY A 59 -0.28 -3.36 -12.53
C GLY A 59 -0.70 -4.31 -11.40
N VAL A 60 -0.17 -4.14 -10.19
CA VAL A 60 -0.53 -4.95 -9.01
C VAL A 60 -1.91 -4.56 -8.45
N VAL A 61 -2.23 -3.27 -8.53
CA VAL A 61 -3.54 -2.73 -8.16
C VAL A 61 -4.09 -1.87 -9.29
N VAL A 62 -5.40 -1.70 -9.29
CA VAL A 62 -6.10 -0.75 -10.15
C VAL A 62 -6.76 0.32 -9.29
N LYS A 63 -6.71 1.57 -9.75
CA LYS A 63 -7.43 2.66 -9.13
C LYS A 63 -8.92 2.54 -9.46
N ILE A 64 -9.77 2.52 -8.44
CA ILE A 64 -11.23 2.33 -8.58
C ILE A 64 -12.03 3.58 -8.24
N SER A 65 -11.43 4.54 -7.53
CA SER A 65 -12.04 5.83 -7.21
C SER A 65 -10.99 6.95 -7.20
N GLU A 66 -11.41 8.14 -7.62
CA GLU A 66 -10.60 9.37 -7.62
C GLU A 66 -10.85 10.23 -6.36
N ARG A 67 -12.03 10.11 -5.74
CA ARG A 67 -12.47 10.92 -4.59
C ARG A 67 -13.46 10.15 -3.70
N PRO A 68 -13.00 9.56 -2.57
CA PRO A 68 -11.61 9.44 -2.15
C PRO A 68 -10.80 8.56 -3.11
N VAL A 69 -9.46 8.69 -3.09
CA VAL A 69 -8.60 7.83 -3.90
C VAL A 69 -8.57 6.42 -3.30
N GLU A 70 -9.03 5.45 -4.07
CA GLU A 70 -9.08 4.04 -3.65
C GLU A 70 -8.54 3.13 -4.76
N TYR A 71 -7.89 2.05 -4.32
CA TYR A 71 -7.33 1.01 -5.17
C TYR A 71 -7.93 -0.35 -4.82
N ARG A 72 -7.86 -1.30 -5.75
CA ARG A 72 -8.19 -2.70 -5.52
C ARG A 72 -7.15 -3.58 -6.19
N HIS A 73 -6.90 -4.78 -5.66
CA HIS A 73 -6.05 -5.77 -6.32
C HIS A 73 -6.50 -5.98 -7.77
N ALA A 74 -5.54 -5.99 -8.70
CA ALA A 74 -5.80 -6.37 -10.08
C ALA A 74 -6.06 -7.88 -10.10
N VAL A 75 -7.32 -8.27 -10.27
CA VAL A 75 -7.65 -9.69 -10.40
C VAL A 75 -7.36 -10.08 -11.85
N SER A 76 -6.46 -11.04 -12.03
CA SER A 76 -6.23 -11.71 -13.32
C SER A 76 -7.47 -12.50 -13.76
#